data_AF-A0A8D0F2E0-F1
#
_entry.id   AF-A0A8D0F2E0-F1
#
_cell.length_a   1.000
_cell.length_b   1.000
_cell.length_c   1.000
_cell.angle_alpha   90.00
_cell.angle_beta   90.00
_cell.angle_gamma   90.00
#
_symmetry.space_group_name_H-M   'P 1'
#
loop_
_entity.id
_entity.type
_entity.pdbx_description
1 polymer ?
#
loop_
_entity_poly.entity_id
_entity_poly.type
_entity_poly.pdbx_seq_one_letter_code
_entity_poly.pdbx_strand_id
1 'polypeptide(L)'
;ACTAPPLPGCPARARRAPGAAGMEPPAAPGPERLFDSHRFPTDGFLLLALLLYAPVGLCLLVLRLFIGVHVFLVSCALPDSVLRRFIVRVMCSVLGLFVRQNDPRLRDVSVRVYIANHVTQFDHNVINLLTSCNTPALNGAPGFICWSRGFMELGVTGSRAELVDSLKVYSSHRGNPPLLLFPEEAATNGRAGLLRFSSWPFSVLDVVQPVALRVQRPLITVSVADSSWITELLWTFFVPFTVYQVRWMPSVPRRAEELSEDFALRVQELLAMELGVVSTRLTAADKTEHMKRLRHTSLLPFAPGCAPSVPTALSLDVRITAMAQRVKEVLPHVPLEVIRIDLGKRGLGSWQGRRVTFRAKSLQYLKAETLSLLPTKQFAKSPVERHLSLQERKRALYDYARR
;
A
#
# COMPACT_ATOMS: atom_id res chain seq x y z
N ALA A 1 6.59 -77.48 16.09
CA ALA A 1 5.31 -76.84 16.45
C ALA A 1 5.61 -75.39 16.80
N CYS A 2 5.28 -74.48 15.89
CA CYS A 2 5.44 -73.03 16.05
C CYS A 2 4.47 -72.50 17.08
N THR A 3 4.88 -71.55 17.93
CA THR A 3 3.97 -70.54 18.50
C THR A 3 4.72 -69.23 18.76
N ALA A 4 4.22 -68.18 18.12
CA ALA A 4 4.72 -66.81 18.16
C ALA A 4 4.21 -66.05 19.40
N PRO A 5 4.87 -64.95 19.82
CA PRO A 5 4.39 -64.06 20.86
C PRO A 5 3.30 -63.08 20.35
N PRO A 6 2.46 -62.53 21.25
CA PRO A 6 1.31 -61.72 20.85
C PRO A 6 1.68 -60.25 20.55
N LEU A 7 0.94 -59.66 19.61
CA LEU A 7 1.02 -58.28 19.13
C LEU A 7 0.58 -57.24 20.18
N PRO A 8 1.12 -56.01 20.16
CA PRO A 8 0.65 -54.90 20.99
C PRO A 8 -0.63 -54.25 20.41
N GLY A 9 -1.55 -53.92 21.33
CA GLY A 9 -2.91 -53.49 21.05
C GLY A 9 -3.11 -52.06 20.54
N CYS A 10 -4.33 -51.83 20.06
CA CYS A 10 -4.88 -50.60 19.52
C CYS A 10 -4.68 -49.34 20.39
N PRO A 11 -4.59 -48.14 19.79
CA PRO A 11 -4.54 -46.89 20.53
C PRO A 11 -5.90 -46.55 21.15
N ALA A 12 -5.84 -46.10 22.40
CA ALA A 12 -6.97 -45.68 23.20
C ALA A 12 -7.74 -44.51 22.58
N ARG A 13 -9.06 -44.66 22.61
CA ARG A 13 -10.09 -43.69 22.24
C ARG A 13 -9.97 -42.43 23.11
N ALA A 14 -9.42 -41.34 22.54
CA ALA A 14 -9.36 -40.04 23.20
C ALA A 14 -10.79 -39.53 23.50
N ARG A 15 -11.08 -39.29 24.77
CA ARG A 15 -12.31 -38.66 25.26
C ARG A 15 -12.37 -37.21 24.73
N ARG A 16 -13.43 -36.89 23.98
CA ARG A 16 -13.81 -35.51 23.63
C ARG A 16 -14.08 -34.71 24.90
N ALA A 17 -13.34 -33.62 25.10
CA ALA A 17 -13.71 -32.57 26.04
C ALA A 17 -14.91 -31.78 25.46
N PRO A 18 -15.98 -31.54 26.23
CA PRO A 18 -17.08 -30.69 25.80
C PRO A 18 -16.81 -29.24 26.20
N GLY A 19 -16.92 -28.29 25.26
CA GLY A 19 -16.92 -26.85 25.56
C GLY A 19 -15.87 -26.03 24.83
N ALA A 20 -15.90 -26.02 23.50
CA ALA A 20 -15.30 -24.95 22.70
C ALA A 20 -16.32 -24.52 21.64
N ALA A 21 -17.41 -23.93 22.11
CA ALA A 21 -18.39 -23.28 21.24
C ALA A 21 -17.88 -21.86 20.92
N GLY A 22 -17.61 -21.61 19.63
CA GLY A 22 -17.68 -20.28 19.03
C GLY A 22 -16.71 -19.23 19.54
N MET A 23 -15.40 -19.44 19.39
CA MET A 23 -14.49 -18.30 19.24
C MET A 23 -14.36 -18.04 17.74
N GLU A 24 -15.05 -17.00 17.24
CA GLU A 24 -14.76 -16.49 15.90
C GLU A 24 -13.26 -16.22 15.79
N PRO A 25 -12.59 -16.59 14.67
CA PRO A 25 -11.23 -16.16 14.44
C PRO A 25 -11.20 -14.62 14.51
N PRO A 26 -10.17 -14.02 15.14
CA PRO A 26 -10.07 -12.57 15.20
C PRO A 26 -10.20 -11.99 13.79
N ALA A 27 -11.12 -11.05 13.61
CA ALA A 27 -11.40 -10.44 12.32
C ALA A 27 -10.08 -10.06 11.64
N ALA A 28 -9.91 -10.51 10.39
CA ALA A 28 -8.69 -10.27 9.64
C ALA A 28 -8.39 -8.76 9.63
N PRO A 29 -7.14 -8.34 9.92
CA PRO A 29 -6.80 -6.93 9.98
C PRO A 29 -7.11 -6.28 8.63
N GLY A 30 -7.87 -5.17 8.66
CA GLY A 30 -8.11 -4.38 7.46
C GLY A 30 -6.83 -3.73 6.93
N PRO A 31 -6.85 -3.24 5.68
CA PRO A 31 -5.69 -2.67 5.00
C PRO A 31 -5.02 -1.54 5.79
N GLU A 32 -5.80 -0.75 6.54
CA GLU A 32 -5.31 0.33 7.40
C GLU A 32 -4.36 -0.14 8.52
N ARG A 33 -4.45 -1.41 8.96
CA ARG A 33 -3.53 -1.96 9.97
C ARG A 33 -2.27 -2.56 9.36
N LEU A 34 -2.26 -2.86 8.07
CA LEU A 34 -1.11 -3.45 7.36
C LEU A 34 -0.12 -2.40 6.82
N PHE A 35 -0.59 -1.15 6.65
CA PHE A 35 0.16 -0.10 6.00
C PHE A 35 0.18 1.18 6.84
N ASP A 36 1.37 1.74 7.03
CA ASP A 36 1.49 3.06 7.64
C ASP A 36 1.34 4.14 6.56
N SER A 37 0.32 4.99 6.69
CA SER A 37 0.09 6.15 5.81
C SER A 37 0.92 7.38 6.22
N HIS A 38 1.27 7.48 7.50
CA HIS A 38 2.02 8.60 8.06
C HIS A 38 3.34 8.13 8.65
N ARG A 39 4.39 8.95 8.48
CA ARG A 39 5.73 8.65 9.01
C ARG A 39 5.89 9.02 10.48
N PHE A 40 5.28 10.13 10.85
CA PHE A 40 5.42 10.71 12.18
C PHE A 40 4.52 10.00 13.19
N PRO A 41 5.00 9.85 14.43
CA PRO A 41 4.19 9.27 15.48
C PRO A 41 3.00 10.18 15.80
N THR A 42 1.86 9.56 16.13
CA THR A 42 0.68 10.27 16.64
C THR A 42 0.90 10.75 18.08
N ASP A 43 1.81 10.10 18.81
CA ASP A 43 2.15 10.44 20.20
C ASP A 43 2.95 11.74 20.28
N GLY A 44 2.39 12.77 20.94
CA GLY A 44 3.01 14.08 21.08
C GLY A 44 4.38 14.07 21.77
N PHE A 45 4.59 13.17 22.73
CA PHE A 45 5.90 13.00 23.39
C PHE A 45 6.96 12.47 22.43
N LEU A 46 6.61 11.50 21.59
CA LEU A 46 7.54 10.93 20.62
C LEU A 46 7.84 11.94 19.50
N LEU A 47 6.85 12.76 19.13
CA LEU A 47 7.01 13.87 18.21
C LEU A 47 7.94 14.96 18.79
N LEU A 48 7.80 15.32 20.06
CA LEU A 48 8.69 16.25 20.74
C LEU A 48 10.12 15.71 20.82
N ALA A 49 10.29 14.42 21.18
CA ALA A 49 11.59 13.76 21.19
C ALA A 49 12.24 13.76 19.80
N LEU A 50 11.45 13.53 18.74
CA LEU A 50 11.91 13.61 17.35
C LEU A 50 12.33 15.04 16.97
N LEU A 51 11.59 16.05 17.40
CA LEU A 51 11.91 17.46 17.14
C LEU A 51 13.22 17.88 17.83
N LEU A 52 13.40 17.47 19.09
CA LEU A 52 14.63 17.70 19.84
C LEU A 52 15.83 16.95 19.22
N TYR A 53 15.60 15.75 18.68
CA TYR A 53 16.61 14.97 17.98
C TYR A 53 16.94 15.52 16.58
N ALA A 54 16.02 16.24 15.93
CA ALA A 54 16.14 16.59 14.51
C ALA A 54 17.45 17.28 14.11
N PRO A 55 18.03 18.23 14.88
CA PRO A 55 19.33 18.83 14.55
C PRO A 55 20.46 17.78 14.50
N VAL A 56 20.48 16.88 15.49
CA VAL A 56 21.46 15.78 15.54
C VAL A 56 21.23 14.79 14.41
N GLY A 57 19.97 14.43 14.14
CA GLY A 57 19.59 13.58 13.02
C GLY A 57 19.99 14.14 11.66
N LEU A 58 19.92 15.46 11.48
CA LEU A 58 20.37 16.12 10.25
C LEU A 58 21.90 16.07 10.09
N CYS A 59 22.66 16.30 11.17
CA CYS A 59 24.11 16.11 11.16
C CYS A 59 24.49 14.66 10.83
N LEU A 60 23.80 13.68 11.43
CA LEU A 60 24.00 12.26 11.15
C LEU A 60 23.65 11.91 9.71
N LEU A 61 22.57 12.46 9.17
CA LEU A 61 22.17 12.28 7.78
C LEU A 61 23.30 12.71 6.82
N VAL A 62 23.82 13.92 7.01
CA VAL A 62 24.90 14.46 6.16
C VAL A 62 26.16 13.59 6.27
N LEU A 63 26.60 13.29 7.49
CA LEU A 63 27.77 12.43 7.72
C LEU A 63 27.61 11.05 7.06
N ARG A 64 26.45 10.41 7.24
CA ARG A 64 26.15 9.09 6.69
C ARG A 64 25.94 9.10 5.19
N LEU A 65 25.53 10.22 4.59
CA LEU A 65 25.48 10.36 3.15
C LEU A 65 26.90 10.24 2.56
N PHE A 66 27.87 10.97 3.13
CA PHE A 66 29.27 10.85 2.71
C PHE A 66 29.82 9.45 2.93
N ILE A 67 29.63 8.87 4.12
CA ILE A 67 30.08 7.50 4.41
C ILE A 67 29.40 6.53 3.45
N GLY A 68 28.10 6.66 3.20
CA GLY A 68 27.30 5.79 2.34
C GLY A 68 27.80 5.75 0.90
N VAL A 69 28.22 6.90 0.36
CA VAL A 69 28.88 6.95 -0.96
C VAL A 69 30.17 6.13 -0.95
N HIS A 70 30.99 6.21 0.11
CA HIS A 70 32.20 5.39 0.22
C HIS A 70 31.86 3.90 0.33
N VAL A 71 30.85 3.53 1.12
CA VAL A 71 30.38 2.13 1.23
C VAL A 71 29.97 1.60 -0.14
N PHE A 72 29.24 2.40 -0.91
CA PHE A 72 28.81 2.05 -2.25
C PHE A 72 30.02 1.82 -3.17
N LEU A 73 30.97 2.75 -3.23
CA LEU A 73 32.18 2.62 -4.04
C LEU A 73 33.02 1.38 -3.68
N VAL A 74 33.20 1.13 -2.37
CA VAL A 74 33.93 -0.05 -1.88
C VAL A 74 33.20 -1.34 -2.24
N SER A 75 31.87 -1.35 -2.15
CA SER A 75 31.04 -2.51 -2.53
C SER A 75 31.15 -2.85 -4.02
N CYS A 76 31.31 -1.83 -4.88
CA CYS A 76 31.52 -1.99 -6.32
C CYS A 76 32.94 -2.43 -6.68
N ALA A 77 33.95 -1.99 -5.92
CA ALA A 77 35.35 -2.30 -6.19
C ALA A 77 35.79 -3.70 -5.71
N LEU A 78 35.17 -4.21 -4.64
CA LEU A 78 35.54 -5.50 -4.05
C LEU A 78 34.75 -6.67 -4.66
N PRO A 79 35.39 -7.80 -4.99
CA PRO A 79 34.69 -9.03 -5.38
C PRO A 79 33.93 -9.65 -4.20
N ASP A 80 32.88 -10.42 -4.48
CA ASP A 80 32.10 -11.09 -3.43
C ASP A 80 32.96 -12.09 -2.66
N SER A 81 33.22 -11.75 -1.40
CA SER A 81 34.08 -12.51 -0.49
C SER A 81 33.56 -12.34 0.93
N VAL A 82 33.94 -13.26 1.82
CA VAL A 82 33.60 -13.16 3.24
C VAL A 82 34.13 -11.83 3.83
N LEU A 83 35.32 -11.41 3.39
CA LEU A 83 35.92 -10.13 3.78
C LEU A 83 35.08 -8.94 3.32
N ARG A 84 34.64 -8.91 2.05
CA ARG A 84 33.74 -7.85 1.55
C ARG A 84 32.47 -7.79 2.39
N ARG A 85 31.81 -8.92 2.68
CA ARG A 85 30.58 -8.93 3.49
C ARG A 85 30.82 -8.44 4.92
N PHE A 86 31.95 -8.80 5.52
CA PHE A 86 32.34 -8.29 6.82
C PHE A 86 32.54 -6.77 6.79
N ILE A 87 33.31 -6.24 5.84
CA ILE A 87 33.56 -4.80 5.66
C ILE A 87 32.24 -4.07 5.44
N VAL A 88 31.42 -4.52 4.50
CA VAL A 88 30.12 -3.89 4.20
C VAL A 88 29.20 -3.96 5.41
N ARG A 89 29.21 -5.04 6.20
CA ARG A 89 28.42 -5.14 7.44
C ARG A 89 28.87 -4.13 8.50
N VAL A 90 30.18 -3.95 8.69
CA VAL A 90 30.73 -2.93 9.60
C VAL A 90 30.33 -1.54 9.11
N MET A 91 30.52 -1.26 7.83
CA MET A 91 30.13 -0.01 7.20
C MET A 91 28.62 0.27 7.32
N CYS A 92 27.76 -0.71 7.07
CA CYS A 92 26.31 -0.61 7.28
C CYS A 92 25.97 -0.31 8.74
N SER A 93 26.71 -0.87 9.70
CA SER A 93 26.52 -0.55 11.13
C SER A 93 26.82 0.93 11.43
N VAL A 94 27.84 1.51 10.79
CA VAL A 94 28.14 2.96 10.86
C VAL A 94 27.02 3.81 10.24
N LEU A 95 26.42 3.33 9.14
CA LEU A 95 25.22 3.93 8.55
C LEU A 95 23.96 3.79 9.42
N GLY A 96 24.06 3.13 10.57
CA GLY A 96 22.94 2.90 11.49
C GLY A 96 22.13 1.65 11.17
N LEU A 97 22.59 0.78 10.28
CA LEU A 97 21.93 -0.48 9.92
C LEU A 97 22.55 -1.65 10.68
N PHE A 98 21.87 -2.11 11.72
CA PHE A 98 22.35 -3.23 12.54
C PHE A 98 21.64 -4.52 12.18
N VAL A 99 22.41 -5.54 11.79
CA VAL A 99 21.86 -6.84 11.42
C VAL A 99 22.17 -7.87 12.51
N ARG A 100 21.11 -8.41 13.10
CA ARG A 100 21.13 -9.52 14.06
C ARG A 100 20.60 -10.78 13.39
N GLN A 101 21.29 -11.89 13.62
CA GLN A 101 20.86 -13.21 13.14
C GLN A 101 20.44 -14.06 14.34
N ASN A 102 19.27 -14.67 14.22
CA ASN A 102 18.81 -15.70 15.14
C ASN A 102 18.93 -17.06 14.44
N ASP A 103 19.43 -18.06 15.18
CA ASP A 103 19.57 -19.44 14.73
C ASP A 103 20.26 -19.63 13.36
N PRO A 104 21.49 -19.11 13.17
CA PRO A 104 22.20 -19.21 11.89
C PRO A 104 22.49 -20.67 11.47
N ARG A 105 22.41 -21.62 12.41
CA ARG A 105 22.63 -23.06 12.19
C ARG A 105 21.51 -23.71 11.37
N LEU A 106 20.32 -23.11 11.36
CA LEU A 106 19.17 -23.63 10.59
C LEU A 106 19.28 -23.31 9.10
N ARG A 107 20.22 -22.44 8.70
CA ARG A 107 20.45 -22.13 7.29
C ARG A 107 21.01 -23.36 6.58
N ASP A 108 20.25 -23.85 5.60
CA ASP A 108 20.63 -24.99 4.81
C ASP A 108 21.37 -24.50 3.55
N VAL A 109 22.63 -24.92 3.41
CA VAL A 109 23.50 -24.52 2.29
C VAL A 109 23.08 -25.20 0.99
N SER A 110 22.33 -26.31 1.07
CA SER A 110 21.84 -27.04 -0.10
C SER A 110 20.63 -26.37 -0.76
N VAL A 111 19.90 -25.52 -0.02
CA VAL A 111 18.71 -24.85 -0.51
C VAL A 111 19.07 -23.69 -1.43
N ARG A 112 18.38 -23.63 -2.57
CA ARG A 112 18.66 -22.65 -3.63
C ARG A 112 17.63 -21.52 -3.73
N VAL A 113 16.53 -21.58 -2.98
CA VAL A 113 15.49 -20.55 -2.96
C VAL A 113 15.14 -20.17 -1.52
N TYR A 114 15.36 -18.90 -1.18
CA TYR A 114 14.95 -18.27 0.07
C TYR A 114 13.67 -17.48 -0.13
N ILE A 115 12.74 -17.65 0.80
CA ILE A 115 11.44 -16.95 0.81
C ILE A 115 11.38 -16.06 2.04
N ALA A 116 11.30 -14.75 1.85
CA ALA A 116 11.24 -13.80 2.95
C ALA A 116 9.98 -12.93 2.90
N ASN A 117 9.48 -12.54 4.07
CA ASN A 117 8.50 -11.45 4.15
C ASN A 117 9.16 -10.13 3.73
N HIS A 118 8.36 -9.14 3.34
CA HIS A 118 8.85 -7.86 2.85
C HIS A 118 8.39 -6.71 3.76
N VAL A 119 9.34 -6.03 4.40
CA VAL A 119 9.10 -4.92 5.35
C VAL A 119 9.73 -3.62 4.85
N THR A 120 10.92 -3.68 4.25
CA THR A 120 11.63 -2.49 3.76
C THR A 120 12.22 -2.69 2.38
N GLN A 121 12.47 -1.59 1.67
CA GLN A 121 13.08 -1.62 0.35
C GLN A 121 14.58 -2.02 0.36
N PHE A 122 15.16 -2.26 1.54
CA PHE A 122 16.54 -2.70 1.74
C PHE A 122 16.65 -4.15 2.23
N ASP A 123 15.53 -4.87 2.34
CA ASP A 123 15.51 -6.25 2.88
C ASP A 123 16.47 -7.18 2.13
N HIS A 124 16.50 -7.09 0.80
CA HIS A 124 17.39 -7.89 -0.04
C HIS A 124 18.86 -7.56 0.22
N ASN A 125 19.20 -6.27 0.40
CA ASN A 125 20.55 -5.86 0.76
C ASN A 125 20.95 -6.47 2.09
N VAL A 126 20.08 -6.38 3.10
CA VAL A 126 20.34 -6.91 4.44
C VAL A 126 20.56 -8.42 4.42
N ILE A 127 19.74 -9.19 3.68
CA ILE A 127 19.94 -10.63 3.55
C ILE A 127 21.23 -10.93 2.77
N ASN A 128 21.56 -10.14 1.74
CA ASN A 128 22.79 -10.33 0.96
C ASN A 128 24.07 -10.08 1.78
N LEU A 129 24.01 -9.26 2.83
CA LEU A 129 25.12 -9.11 3.79
C LEU A 129 25.39 -10.41 4.58
N LEU A 130 24.35 -11.24 4.74
CA LEU A 130 24.40 -12.46 5.55
C LEU A 130 24.74 -13.70 4.73
N THR A 131 24.25 -13.76 3.49
CA THR A 131 24.49 -14.86 2.57
C THR A 131 24.50 -14.31 1.14
N SER A 132 25.37 -14.84 0.27
CA SER A 132 25.30 -14.46 -1.15
C SER A 132 23.95 -14.93 -1.66
N CYS A 133 23.13 -14.02 -2.17
CA CYS A 133 21.90 -14.39 -2.84
C CYS A 133 21.54 -13.33 -3.88
N ASN A 134 20.91 -13.78 -4.95
CA ASN A 134 20.42 -12.91 -6.00
C ASN A 134 18.91 -12.72 -5.88
N THR A 135 18.46 -11.48 -5.96
CA THR A 135 17.04 -11.11 -5.94
C THR A 135 16.66 -10.57 -7.32
N PRO A 136 15.70 -11.19 -8.03
CA PRO A 136 15.26 -10.69 -9.32
C PRO A 136 14.49 -9.37 -9.17
N ALA A 137 14.74 -8.42 -10.07
CA ALA A 137 13.95 -7.19 -10.14
C ALA A 137 12.59 -7.46 -10.82
N LEU A 138 11.48 -7.36 -10.08
CA LEU A 138 10.14 -7.64 -10.61
C LEU A 138 9.48 -6.44 -11.31
N ASN A 139 9.74 -5.22 -10.83
CA ASN A 139 9.10 -3.98 -11.30
C ASN A 139 10.07 -2.78 -11.26
N GLY A 140 11.36 -3.02 -11.48
CA GLY A 140 12.42 -2.01 -11.34
C GLY A 140 12.79 -1.32 -12.65
N ALA A 141 13.28 -0.08 -12.56
CA ALA A 141 13.95 0.56 -13.69
C ALA A 141 15.21 -0.25 -14.07
N PRO A 142 15.35 -0.67 -15.34
CA PRO A 142 16.50 -1.46 -15.79
C PRO A 142 17.82 -0.68 -15.69
N GLY A 143 18.95 -1.37 -15.80
CA GLY A 143 20.28 -0.76 -15.82
C GLY A 143 20.79 -0.31 -14.44
N PHE A 144 21.39 0.89 -14.37
CA PHE A 144 22.20 1.30 -13.20
C PHE A 144 21.44 1.28 -11.87
N ILE A 145 20.15 1.64 -11.85
CA ILE A 145 19.37 1.66 -10.60
C ILE A 145 19.11 0.23 -10.09
N CYS A 146 18.88 -0.72 -10.99
CA CYS A 146 18.76 -2.14 -10.66
C CYS A 146 20.08 -2.67 -10.09
N TRP A 147 21.17 -2.47 -10.84
CA TRP A 147 22.51 -2.92 -10.46
C TRP A 147 23.01 -2.31 -9.15
N SER A 148 22.89 -0.99 -8.98
CA SER A 148 23.36 -0.27 -7.78
C SER A 148 22.63 -0.70 -6.51
N ARG A 149 21.40 -1.19 -6.66
CA ARG A 149 20.64 -1.78 -5.57
C ARG A 149 21.00 -3.25 -5.32
N GLY A 150 21.85 -3.87 -6.12
CA GLY A 150 22.19 -5.29 -5.99
C GLY A 150 21.06 -6.23 -6.43
N PHE A 151 20.15 -5.74 -7.29
CA PHE A 151 19.16 -6.61 -7.92
C PHE A 151 19.74 -7.29 -9.15
N MET A 152 19.24 -8.49 -9.41
CA MET A 152 19.53 -9.25 -10.62
C MET A 152 18.55 -8.82 -11.71
N GLU A 153 19.10 -8.25 -12.78
CA GLU A 153 18.35 -7.94 -13.98
C GLU A 153 18.16 -9.24 -14.77
N LEU A 154 16.92 -9.74 -14.79
CA LEU A 154 16.52 -10.66 -15.84
C LEU A 154 16.05 -9.77 -16.99
N GLY A 155 16.71 -9.86 -18.14
CA GLY A 155 16.33 -9.14 -19.37
C GLY A 155 14.98 -9.59 -19.97
N VAL A 156 14.06 -10.04 -19.12
CA VAL A 156 12.75 -10.56 -19.45
C VAL A 156 11.76 -9.41 -19.30
N THR A 157 11.45 -8.74 -20.41
CA THR A 157 10.32 -7.80 -20.52
C THR A 157 8.98 -8.53 -20.69
N GLY A 158 8.95 -9.84 -20.41
CA GLY A 158 7.89 -10.76 -20.76
C GLY A 158 6.98 -11.17 -19.59
N SER A 159 6.15 -12.17 -19.84
CA SER A 159 5.14 -12.67 -18.90
C SER A 159 5.77 -13.29 -17.63
N ARG A 160 4.99 -13.40 -16.54
CA ARG A 160 5.45 -14.07 -15.30
C ARG A 160 5.91 -15.52 -15.53
N ALA A 161 5.40 -16.19 -16.55
CA ALA A 161 5.80 -17.55 -16.90
C ALA A 161 7.25 -17.60 -17.41
N GLU A 162 7.63 -16.69 -18.32
CA GLU A 162 9.00 -16.60 -18.85
C GLU A 162 10.02 -16.27 -17.76
N LEU A 163 9.64 -15.42 -16.81
CA LEU A 163 10.45 -15.12 -15.64
C LEU A 163 10.70 -16.40 -14.81
N VAL A 164 9.66 -17.17 -14.52
CA VAL A 164 9.77 -18.43 -13.76
C VAL A 164 10.66 -19.43 -14.48
N ASP A 165 10.52 -19.58 -15.80
CA ASP A 165 11.35 -20.50 -16.57
C ASP A 165 12.82 -20.06 -16.60
N SER A 166 13.08 -18.76 -16.72
CA SER A 166 14.43 -18.21 -16.61
C SER A 166 15.05 -18.46 -15.22
N LEU A 167 14.26 -18.33 -14.15
CA LEU A 167 14.70 -18.60 -12.78
C LEU A 167 14.94 -20.11 -12.53
N LYS A 168 14.18 -21.00 -13.16
CA LYS A 168 14.44 -22.45 -13.13
C LYS A 168 15.77 -22.78 -13.78
N VAL A 169 16.03 -22.22 -14.98
CA VAL A 169 17.31 -22.37 -15.68
C VAL A 169 18.46 -21.79 -14.85
N TYR A 170 18.25 -20.63 -14.23
CA TYR A 170 19.25 -20.03 -13.33
C TYR A 170 19.58 -20.94 -12.14
N SER A 171 18.56 -21.55 -11.53
CA SER A 171 18.71 -22.39 -10.33
C SER A 171 19.36 -23.74 -10.62
N SER A 172 19.20 -24.28 -11.84
CA SER A 172 19.79 -25.56 -12.24
C SER A 172 21.33 -25.49 -12.33
N HIS A 173 21.88 -24.31 -12.61
CA HIS A 173 23.33 -24.09 -12.62
C HIS A 173 23.88 -24.07 -11.19
N ARG A 174 24.65 -25.09 -10.81
CA ARG A 174 25.19 -25.23 -9.44
C ARG A 174 26.18 -24.15 -9.02
N GLY A 175 26.80 -23.45 -9.98
CA GLY A 175 27.73 -22.33 -9.69
C GLY A 175 27.03 -21.03 -9.28
N ASN A 176 25.72 -20.92 -9.50
CA ASN A 176 24.98 -19.69 -9.21
C ASN A 176 24.63 -19.55 -7.71
N PRO A 177 24.69 -18.35 -7.13
CA PRO A 177 24.17 -18.13 -5.78
C PRO A 177 22.67 -18.45 -5.68
N PRO A 178 22.16 -18.76 -4.47
CA PRO A 178 20.73 -18.98 -4.24
C PRO A 178 19.90 -17.74 -4.57
N LEU A 179 18.64 -17.96 -4.91
CA LEU A 179 17.65 -16.92 -5.16
C LEU A 179 16.98 -16.47 -3.87
N LEU A 180 16.75 -15.18 -3.72
CA LEU A 180 15.91 -14.60 -2.66
C LEU A 180 14.67 -14.00 -3.31
N LEU A 181 13.49 -14.45 -2.87
CA LEU A 181 12.20 -14.02 -3.42
C LEU A 181 11.29 -13.50 -2.31
N PHE A 182 10.51 -12.46 -2.64
CA PHE A 182 9.54 -11.82 -1.74
C PHE A 182 8.12 -12.06 -2.28
N PRO A 183 7.42 -13.12 -1.84
CA PRO A 183 6.11 -13.50 -2.39
C PRO A 183 4.99 -12.51 -2.03
N GLU A 184 5.19 -11.60 -1.07
CA GLU A 184 4.23 -10.52 -0.76
C GLU A 184 4.15 -9.47 -1.88
N GLU A 185 5.18 -9.37 -2.73
CA GLU A 185 5.34 -8.42 -3.84
C GLU A 185 5.31 -6.93 -3.49
N ALA A 186 4.90 -6.59 -2.26
CA ALA A 186 4.90 -5.25 -1.71
C ALA A 186 5.25 -5.30 -0.23
N ALA A 187 5.96 -4.29 0.26
CA ALA A 187 6.33 -4.21 1.66
C ALA A 187 5.12 -3.88 2.55
N THR A 188 5.03 -4.53 3.72
CA THR A 188 4.06 -4.23 4.79
C THR A 188 4.75 -3.55 5.97
N ASN A 189 3.98 -3.10 6.96
CA ASN A 189 4.56 -2.60 8.21
C ASN A 189 5.13 -3.70 9.12
N GLY A 190 4.94 -4.99 8.78
CA GLY A 190 5.44 -6.14 9.53
C GLY A 190 4.83 -6.35 10.92
N ARG A 191 3.76 -5.63 11.29
CA ARG A 191 3.16 -5.64 12.64
C ARG A 191 1.81 -6.35 12.71
N ALA A 192 0.94 -6.15 11.73
CA ALA A 192 -0.43 -6.68 11.78
C ALA A 192 -0.60 -8.01 11.03
N GLY A 193 0.07 -8.17 9.90
CA GLY A 193 -0.12 -9.33 9.05
C GLY A 193 0.80 -9.35 7.83
N LEU A 194 0.86 -10.51 7.19
CA LEU A 194 1.49 -10.70 5.89
C LEU A 194 0.46 -10.56 4.78
N LEU A 195 0.87 -10.00 3.65
CA LEU A 195 0.07 -10.08 2.43
C LEU A 195 -0.02 -11.52 1.94
N ARG A 196 -1.06 -11.80 1.15
CA ARG A 196 -1.22 -13.06 0.44
C ARG A 196 -0.01 -13.28 -0.46
N PHE A 197 0.65 -14.41 -0.27
CA PHE A 197 1.77 -14.82 -1.09
C PHE A 197 1.30 -15.15 -2.51
N SER A 198 2.01 -14.64 -3.50
CA SER A 198 1.85 -15.11 -4.87
C SER A 198 2.46 -16.49 -5.04
N SER A 199 1.90 -17.26 -5.98
CA SER A 199 2.27 -18.67 -6.19
C SER A 199 3.51 -18.87 -7.07
N TRP A 200 3.87 -17.88 -7.90
CA TRP A 200 4.99 -18.01 -8.84
C TRP A 200 6.36 -18.30 -8.20
N PRO A 201 6.74 -17.74 -7.02
CA PRO A 201 8.04 -18.06 -6.40
C PRO A 201 8.15 -19.53 -6.03
N PHE A 202 7.01 -20.13 -5.68
CA PHE A 202 6.90 -21.51 -5.28
C PHE A 202 6.96 -22.45 -6.48
N SER A 203 6.69 -21.98 -7.70
CA SER A 203 6.80 -22.76 -8.93
C SER A 203 8.23 -22.91 -9.46
N VAL A 204 9.23 -22.25 -8.84
CA VAL A 204 10.64 -22.29 -9.28
C VAL A 204 11.33 -23.58 -8.83
N LEU A 205 11.23 -23.93 -7.55
CA LEU A 205 11.79 -25.16 -6.97
C LEU A 205 10.83 -25.75 -5.93
N ASP A 206 10.93 -27.07 -5.73
CA ASP A 206 10.09 -27.80 -4.78
C ASP A 206 10.58 -27.72 -3.33
N VAL A 207 11.77 -27.18 -3.07
CA VAL A 207 12.28 -26.96 -1.71
C VAL A 207 12.63 -25.49 -1.55
N VAL A 208 12.00 -24.85 -0.57
CA VAL A 208 12.25 -23.45 -0.22
C VAL A 208 12.67 -23.33 1.24
N GLN A 209 13.48 -22.33 1.56
CA GLN A 209 13.83 -22.01 2.95
C GLN A 209 13.22 -20.67 3.34
N PRO A 210 12.23 -20.65 4.25
CA PRO A 210 11.64 -19.41 4.73
C PRO A 210 12.61 -18.63 5.64
N VAL A 211 12.53 -17.30 5.56
CA VAL A 211 13.34 -16.35 6.32
C VAL A 211 12.42 -15.28 6.91
N ALA A 212 12.32 -15.25 8.23
CA ALA A 212 11.53 -14.26 8.94
C ALA A 212 12.37 -13.01 9.19
N LEU A 213 11.89 -11.87 8.68
CA LEU A 213 12.46 -10.55 8.85
C LEU A 213 11.60 -9.72 9.80
N ARG A 214 12.21 -9.22 10.88
CA ARG A 214 11.63 -8.19 11.74
C ARG A 214 12.52 -6.95 11.72
N VAL A 215 11.92 -5.79 11.51
CA VAL A 215 12.64 -4.51 11.44
C VAL A 215 12.12 -3.59 12.52
N GLN A 216 13.05 -3.04 13.29
CA GLN A 216 12.76 -2.13 14.39
C GLN A 216 13.49 -0.82 14.17
N ARG A 217 12.75 0.29 14.34
CA ARG A 217 13.27 1.64 14.22
C ARG A 217 12.69 2.48 15.36
N PRO A 218 13.52 3.25 16.08
CA PRO A 218 13.03 4.17 17.10
C PRO A 218 12.43 5.43 16.44
N LEU A 219 11.55 6.12 17.17
CA LEU A 219 10.98 7.44 16.88
C LEU A 219 10.04 7.57 15.67
N ILE A 220 10.26 6.83 14.58
CA ILE A 220 9.45 6.91 13.36
C ILE A 220 9.05 5.53 12.84
N THR A 221 8.02 5.49 12.00
CA THR A 221 7.60 4.25 11.35
C THR A 221 8.68 3.73 10.38
N VAL A 222 8.74 2.41 10.26
CA VAL A 222 9.82 1.68 9.55
C VAL A 222 9.74 1.92 8.04
N SER A 223 8.55 1.84 7.46
CA SER A 223 8.32 2.18 6.07
C SER A 223 6.92 2.77 5.90
N VAL A 224 6.81 3.76 5.01
CA VAL A 224 5.52 4.33 4.62
C VAL A 224 5.15 3.77 3.27
N ALA A 225 3.89 3.37 3.11
CA ALA A 225 3.43 2.58 1.98
C ALA A 225 3.66 3.24 0.59
N ASP A 226 3.75 4.57 0.55
CA ASP A 226 3.96 5.40 -0.65
C ASP A 226 5.39 5.97 -0.79
N SER A 227 6.32 5.57 0.07
CA SER A 227 7.66 6.15 0.07
C SER A 227 8.53 5.63 -1.08
N SER A 228 9.28 6.53 -1.71
CA SER A 228 10.35 6.13 -2.63
C SER A 228 11.51 5.48 -1.85
N TRP A 229 12.33 4.69 -2.55
CA TRP A 229 13.52 4.09 -1.95
C TRP A 229 14.53 5.14 -1.48
N ILE A 230 14.66 6.25 -2.21
CA ILE A 230 15.56 7.35 -1.86
C ILE A 230 15.08 8.00 -0.56
N THR A 231 13.78 8.25 -0.46
CA THR A 231 13.18 8.79 0.76
C THR A 231 13.42 7.84 1.94
N GLU A 232 13.23 6.53 1.77
CA GLU A 232 13.56 5.56 2.83
C GLU A 232 15.06 5.53 3.17
N LEU A 233 15.94 5.72 2.19
CA LEU A 233 17.38 5.82 2.42
C LEU A 233 17.73 7.03 3.29
N LEU A 234 17.21 8.21 2.93
CA LEU A 234 17.42 9.44 3.68
C LEU A 234 16.90 9.31 5.12
N TRP A 235 15.71 8.73 5.30
CA TRP A 235 15.19 8.46 6.65
C TRP A 235 16.05 7.47 7.42
N THR A 236 16.57 6.45 6.76
CA THR A 236 17.48 5.46 7.36
C THR A 236 18.76 6.12 7.88
N PHE A 237 19.31 7.09 7.15
CA PHE A 237 20.49 7.84 7.58
C PHE A 237 20.19 8.87 8.66
N PHE A 238 19.00 9.46 8.65
CA PHE A 238 18.55 10.42 9.66
C PHE A 238 18.28 9.77 11.02
N VAL A 239 17.66 8.59 11.08
CA VAL A 239 17.34 7.91 12.35
C VAL A 239 18.59 7.37 13.04
N PRO A 240 18.64 7.29 14.37
CA PRO A 240 19.87 6.91 15.07
C PRO A 240 20.32 5.49 14.69
N PHE A 241 19.39 4.56 14.58
CA PHE A 241 19.65 3.20 14.11
C PHE A 241 18.37 2.51 13.61
N THR A 242 18.53 1.52 12.75
CA THR A 242 17.50 0.56 12.34
C THR A 242 18.05 -0.84 12.57
N VAL A 243 17.33 -1.65 13.33
CA VAL A 243 17.74 -3.03 13.67
C VAL A 243 16.95 -4.00 12.83
N TYR A 244 17.65 -4.80 12.04
CA TYR A 244 17.12 -5.93 11.31
C TYR A 244 17.39 -7.21 12.10
N GLN A 245 16.33 -7.94 12.41
CA GLN A 245 16.40 -9.27 13.00
C GLN A 245 16.02 -10.28 11.93
N VAL A 246 16.99 -11.11 11.55
CA VAL A 246 16.83 -12.15 10.52
C VAL A 246 16.84 -13.49 11.21
N ARG A 247 15.75 -14.25 11.06
CA ARG A 247 15.63 -15.61 11.59
C ARG A 247 15.46 -16.60 10.45
N TRP A 248 16.35 -17.58 10.40
CA TRP A 248 16.28 -18.68 9.43
C TRP A 248 15.31 -19.75 9.94
N MET A 249 14.42 -20.22 9.07
CA MET A 249 13.51 -21.33 9.38
C MET A 249 13.99 -22.62 8.71
N PRO A 250 13.56 -23.80 9.20
CA PRO A 250 13.83 -25.07 8.53
C PRO A 250 13.36 -25.05 7.07
N SER A 251 14.07 -25.78 6.21
CA SER A 251 13.67 -25.94 4.81
C SER A 251 12.32 -26.66 4.71
N VAL A 252 11.50 -26.21 3.77
CA VAL A 252 10.14 -26.69 3.58
C VAL A 252 10.06 -27.32 2.19
N PRO A 253 9.98 -28.66 2.10
CA PRO A 253 9.69 -29.32 0.84
C PRO A 253 8.20 -29.19 0.49
N ARG A 254 7.92 -29.16 -0.80
CA ARG A 254 6.59 -29.33 -1.37
C ARG A 254 6.12 -30.77 -1.14
N ARG A 255 4.86 -30.94 -0.77
CA ARG A 255 4.24 -32.27 -0.58
C ARG A 255 3.87 -32.87 -1.95
N ALA A 256 3.76 -34.20 -2.01
CA ALA A 256 3.24 -34.85 -3.21
C ALA A 256 1.84 -34.31 -3.53
N GLU A 257 1.60 -33.98 -4.80
CA GLU A 257 0.32 -33.45 -5.33
C GLU A 257 -0.09 -32.05 -4.84
N GLU A 258 0.76 -31.36 -4.07
CA GLU A 258 0.47 -30.00 -3.61
C GLU A 258 0.64 -28.97 -4.72
N LEU A 259 -0.41 -28.18 -4.98
CA LEU A 259 -0.36 -27.08 -5.94
C LEU A 259 0.55 -25.96 -5.45
N SER A 260 1.08 -25.15 -6.38
CA SER A 260 1.94 -24.01 -6.02
C SER A 260 1.22 -22.98 -5.12
N GLU A 261 -0.10 -22.83 -5.26
CA GLU A 261 -0.92 -21.96 -4.42
C GLU A 261 -1.05 -22.49 -2.99
N ASP A 262 -1.34 -23.78 -2.83
CA ASP A 262 -1.44 -24.41 -1.51
C ASP A 262 -0.09 -24.40 -0.79
N PHE A 263 1.00 -24.63 -1.54
CA PHE A 263 2.34 -24.52 -1.01
C PHE A 263 2.67 -23.10 -0.54
N ALA A 264 2.28 -22.09 -1.33
CA ALA A 264 2.45 -20.68 -0.96
C ALA A 264 1.68 -20.33 0.32
N LEU A 265 0.43 -20.76 0.43
CA LEU A 265 -0.41 -20.54 1.62
C LEU A 265 0.19 -21.21 2.85
N ARG A 266 0.63 -22.46 2.74
CA ARG A 266 1.27 -23.17 3.85
C ARG A 266 2.55 -22.49 4.32
N VAL A 267 3.38 -22.03 3.40
CA VAL A 267 4.61 -21.29 3.76
C VAL A 267 4.28 -19.92 4.36
N GLN A 268 3.24 -19.24 3.85
CA GLN A 268 2.74 -17.99 4.41
C GLN A 268 2.28 -18.18 5.87
N GLU A 269 1.51 -19.22 6.15
CA GLU A 269 1.03 -19.54 7.51
C GLU A 269 2.19 -19.86 8.45
N LEU A 270 3.17 -20.66 8.01
CA LEU A 270 4.37 -20.94 8.80
C LEU A 270 5.15 -19.66 9.14
N LEU A 271 5.34 -18.77 8.17
CA LEU A 271 6.04 -17.51 8.37
C LEU A 271 5.24 -16.53 9.26
N ALA A 272 3.91 -16.50 9.09
CA ALA A 272 3.01 -15.70 9.91
C ALA A 272 3.04 -16.14 11.39
N MET A 273 2.99 -17.45 11.64
CA MET A 273 3.13 -18.00 12.99
C MET A 273 4.47 -17.64 13.63
N GLU A 274 5.57 -17.75 12.88
CA GLU A 274 6.91 -17.39 13.35
C GLU A 274 7.04 -15.88 13.64
N LEU A 275 6.46 -15.04 12.79
CA LEU A 275 6.44 -13.59 13.01
C LEU A 275 5.45 -13.15 14.10
N GLY A 276 4.50 -14.01 14.49
CA GLY A 276 3.43 -13.67 15.43
C GLY A 276 2.38 -12.73 14.83
N VAL A 277 2.15 -12.81 13.52
CA VAL A 277 1.23 -11.95 12.76
C VAL A 277 0.18 -12.80 12.02
N VAL A 278 -0.84 -12.16 11.46
CA VAL A 278 -1.92 -12.87 10.73
C VAL A 278 -1.58 -13.05 9.25
N SER A 279 -1.83 -14.23 8.69
CA SER A 279 -1.83 -14.46 7.25
C SER A 279 -3.11 -13.88 6.62
N THR A 280 -2.98 -12.82 5.82
CA THR A 280 -4.15 -12.17 5.21
C THR A 280 -4.43 -12.68 3.80
N ARG A 281 -5.64 -12.40 3.30
CA ARG A 281 -6.04 -12.65 1.90
C ARG A 281 -5.77 -11.44 0.99
N LEU A 282 -5.28 -10.33 1.55
CA LEU A 282 -5.02 -9.09 0.82
C LEU A 282 -3.75 -9.21 -0.02
N THR A 283 -3.84 -8.80 -1.27
CA THR A 283 -2.75 -8.88 -2.24
C THR A 283 -2.00 -7.56 -2.38
N ALA A 284 -0.83 -7.58 -3.03
CA ALA A 284 -0.14 -6.35 -3.42
C ALA A 284 -0.99 -5.45 -4.34
N ALA A 285 -1.86 -6.03 -5.17
CA ALA A 285 -2.78 -5.26 -6.00
C ALA A 285 -3.78 -4.48 -5.13
N ASP A 286 -4.35 -5.13 -4.11
CA ASP A 286 -5.27 -4.48 -3.15
C ASP A 286 -4.59 -3.33 -2.41
N LYS A 287 -3.31 -3.48 -2.05
CA LYS A 287 -2.51 -2.38 -1.51
C LYS A 287 -2.48 -1.20 -2.48
N THR A 288 -2.07 -1.44 -3.74
CA THR A 288 -1.97 -0.35 -4.74
C THR A 288 -3.30 0.34 -4.98
N GLU A 289 -4.41 -0.41 -4.97
CA GLU A 289 -5.75 0.15 -5.10
C GLU A 289 -6.13 0.99 -3.87
N HIS A 290 -5.91 0.48 -2.66
CA HIS A 290 -6.15 1.21 -1.42
C HIS A 290 -5.37 2.53 -1.39
N MET A 291 -4.10 2.53 -1.82
CA MET A 291 -3.28 3.73 -1.91
C MET A 291 -3.83 4.74 -2.93
N LYS A 292 -4.27 4.27 -4.12
CA LYS A 292 -4.93 5.13 -5.11
C LYS A 292 -6.17 5.78 -4.52
N ARG A 293 -7.02 5.02 -3.82
CA ARG A 293 -8.23 5.54 -3.16
C ARG A 293 -7.88 6.61 -2.13
N LEU A 294 -6.89 6.38 -1.27
CA LEU A 294 -6.46 7.34 -0.25
C LEU A 294 -5.98 8.67 -0.87
N ARG A 295 -5.24 8.61 -1.98
CA ARG A 295 -4.81 9.80 -2.73
C ARG A 295 -6.00 10.57 -3.29
N HIS A 296 -6.97 9.88 -3.88
CA HIS A 296 -8.18 10.53 -4.41
C HIS A 296 -9.03 11.16 -3.29
N THR A 297 -9.21 10.48 -2.15
CA THR A 297 -9.94 11.03 -1.01
C THR A 297 -9.23 12.23 -0.39
N SER A 298 -7.89 12.23 -0.33
CA SER A 298 -7.10 13.34 0.23
C SER A 298 -7.09 14.58 -0.67
N LEU A 299 -7.31 14.41 -1.98
CA LEU A 299 -7.36 15.49 -2.97
C LEU A 299 -8.76 16.08 -3.17
N LEU A 300 -9.80 15.50 -2.57
CA LEU A 300 -11.11 16.16 -2.54
C LEU A 300 -11.03 17.32 -1.55
N PRO A 301 -11.20 18.59 -1.98
CA PRO A 301 -11.35 19.69 -1.05
C PRO A 301 -12.57 19.36 -0.19
N PHE A 302 -12.33 19.30 1.12
CA PHE A 302 -13.30 19.16 2.19
C PHE A 302 -14.70 19.62 1.75
N ALA A 303 -15.57 18.69 1.35
CA ALA A 303 -16.99 18.98 1.29
C ALA A 303 -17.38 19.34 2.73
N PRO A 304 -17.96 20.53 3.01
CA PRO A 304 -18.21 20.95 4.38
C PRO A 304 -19.37 20.12 4.95
N GLY A 305 -19.01 18.98 5.54
CA GLY A 305 -19.90 18.09 6.28
C GLY A 305 -19.52 18.11 7.76
N CYS A 306 -20.32 18.83 8.54
CA CYS A 306 -20.47 18.74 10.00
C CYS A 306 -19.21 18.78 10.87
N ALA A 307 -18.73 19.99 11.20
CA ALA A 307 -18.25 20.32 12.54
C ALA A 307 -18.66 21.78 12.87
N PRO A 308 -19.06 22.10 14.12
CA PRO A 308 -19.61 23.40 14.47
C PRO A 308 -18.47 24.40 14.70
N SER A 309 -17.91 24.96 13.61
CA SER A 309 -17.02 26.11 13.68
C SER A 309 -17.83 27.38 13.41
N VAL A 310 -17.87 28.27 14.40
CA VAL A 310 -18.49 29.60 14.35
C VAL A 310 -18.17 30.30 13.01
N PRO A 311 -19.17 30.72 12.21
CA PRO A 311 -18.89 31.30 10.90
C PRO A 311 -18.33 32.71 11.04
N THR A 312 -17.11 32.92 10.55
CA THR A 312 -16.57 34.27 10.29
C THR A 312 -17.41 34.94 9.19
N ALA A 313 -17.79 36.20 9.38
CA ALA A 313 -18.75 36.93 8.53
C ALA A 313 -18.45 36.89 7.01
N LEU A 314 -17.16 36.83 6.64
CA LEU A 314 -16.71 36.74 5.25
C LEU A 314 -17.07 35.41 4.56
N SER A 315 -17.12 34.30 5.31
CA SER A 315 -17.46 32.97 4.81
C SER A 315 -18.97 32.80 4.56
N LEU A 316 -19.78 33.53 5.32
CA LEU A 316 -21.23 33.52 5.20
C LEU A 316 -21.66 34.26 3.93
N ASP A 317 -21.01 35.39 3.63
CA ASP A 317 -21.38 36.25 2.51
C ASP A 317 -21.10 35.60 1.14
N VAL A 318 -19.99 34.85 1.03
CA VAL A 318 -19.67 34.03 -0.16
C VAL A 318 -20.72 32.93 -0.37
N ARG A 319 -21.18 32.29 0.71
CA ARG A 319 -22.21 31.25 0.66
C ARG A 319 -23.59 31.81 0.29
N ILE A 320 -23.98 32.95 0.85
CA ILE A 320 -25.24 33.63 0.53
C ILE A 320 -25.26 34.05 -0.94
N THR A 321 -24.13 34.55 -1.46
CA THR A 321 -24.01 34.95 -2.87
C THR A 321 -24.19 33.77 -3.83
N ALA A 322 -23.58 32.63 -3.51
CA ALA A 322 -23.74 31.40 -4.31
C ALA A 322 -25.18 30.86 -4.27
N MET A 323 -25.86 30.95 -3.12
CA MET A 323 -27.27 30.57 -3.01
C MET A 323 -28.19 31.54 -3.75
N ALA A 324 -27.91 32.85 -3.70
CA ALA A 324 -28.66 33.85 -4.43
C ALA A 324 -28.60 33.64 -5.95
N GLN A 325 -27.45 33.22 -6.48
CA GLN A 325 -27.28 32.87 -7.89
C GLN A 325 -28.15 31.67 -8.30
N ARG A 326 -28.17 30.61 -7.49
CA ARG A 326 -29.04 29.43 -7.75
C ARG A 326 -30.53 29.78 -7.71
N VAL A 327 -30.94 30.67 -6.81
CA VAL A 327 -32.34 31.13 -6.74
C VAL A 327 -32.67 32.03 -7.94
N LYS A 328 -31.72 32.85 -8.42
CA LYS A 328 -31.88 33.68 -9.61
C LYS A 328 -32.10 32.86 -10.88
N GLU A 329 -31.47 31.70 -10.99
CA GLU A 329 -31.66 30.78 -12.13
C GLU A 329 -33.11 30.26 -12.21
N VAL A 330 -33.77 30.09 -11.06
CA VAL A 330 -35.17 29.62 -10.98
C VAL A 330 -36.17 30.78 -11.05
N LEU A 331 -35.79 31.96 -10.56
CA LEU A 331 -36.62 33.17 -10.52
C LEU A 331 -35.92 34.35 -11.24
N PRO A 332 -35.85 34.33 -12.58
CA PRO A 332 -35.05 35.28 -13.35
C PRO A 332 -35.54 36.73 -13.25
N HIS A 333 -36.83 36.95 -12.92
CA HIS A 333 -37.42 38.28 -12.84
C HIS A 333 -37.15 39.03 -11.53
N VAL A 334 -36.54 38.38 -10.53
CA VAL A 334 -36.25 39.01 -9.23
C VAL A 334 -34.79 39.50 -9.21
N PRO A 335 -34.50 40.78 -8.87
CA PRO A 335 -33.13 41.28 -8.78
C PRO A 335 -32.28 40.55 -7.72
N LEU A 336 -31.01 40.30 -8.03
CA LEU A 336 -30.11 39.47 -7.21
C LEU A 336 -29.95 40.03 -5.78
N GLU A 337 -29.93 41.35 -5.65
CA GLU A 337 -29.78 42.04 -4.36
C GLU A 337 -30.97 41.81 -3.43
N VAL A 338 -32.19 41.71 -3.97
CA VAL A 338 -33.38 41.41 -3.16
C VAL A 338 -33.29 39.97 -2.62
N ILE A 339 -32.79 39.04 -3.43
CA ILE A 339 -32.58 37.64 -3.04
C ILE A 339 -31.49 37.53 -1.96
N ARG A 340 -30.37 38.26 -2.11
CA ARG A 340 -29.26 38.26 -1.15
C ARG A 340 -29.70 38.81 0.22
N ILE A 341 -30.48 39.90 0.22
CA ILE A 341 -31.00 40.53 1.44
C ILE A 341 -31.99 39.60 2.15
N ASP A 342 -32.87 38.90 1.42
CA ASP A 342 -33.84 37.98 2.04
C ASP A 342 -33.15 36.71 2.58
N LEU A 343 -32.16 36.18 1.86
CA LEU A 343 -31.31 35.07 2.33
C LEU A 343 -30.44 35.44 3.53
N GLY A 344 -29.99 36.69 3.63
CA GLY A 344 -29.26 37.20 4.79
C GLY A 344 -30.16 37.45 6.01
N LYS A 345 -31.43 37.82 5.80
CA LYS A 345 -32.41 38.07 6.88
C LYS A 345 -33.04 36.80 7.43
N ARG A 346 -33.19 35.75 6.63
CA ARG A 346 -33.77 34.46 7.04
C ARG A 346 -32.67 33.41 7.06
N GLY A 347 -32.12 33.15 8.25
CA GLY A 347 -31.06 32.16 8.44
C GLY A 347 -31.36 30.80 7.80
N LEU A 348 -30.29 30.07 7.47
CA LEU A 348 -30.20 28.91 6.56
C LEU A 348 -31.07 27.66 6.86
N GLY A 349 -32.09 27.74 7.71
CA GLY A 349 -32.82 26.59 8.25
C GLY A 349 -34.33 26.50 7.98
N SER A 350 -34.98 27.46 7.30
CA SER A 350 -36.44 27.39 7.14
C SER A 350 -36.93 27.70 5.73
N TRP A 351 -36.85 26.70 4.85
CA TRP A 351 -37.70 26.62 3.65
C TRP A 351 -38.54 25.36 3.73
N GLN A 352 -39.61 25.41 4.54
CA GLN A 352 -40.69 24.45 4.49
C GLN A 352 -41.99 25.20 4.21
N GLY A 353 -42.70 24.74 3.18
CA GLY A 353 -43.65 25.51 2.37
C GLY A 353 -44.61 26.42 3.12
N ARG A 354 -44.60 27.72 2.76
CA ARG A 354 -45.77 28.61 2.84
C ARG A 354 -45.81 29.54 1.63
N ARG A 355 -47.04 29.78 1.18
CA ARG A 355 -47.48 30.49 -0.02
C ARG A 355 -46.98 31.96 0.00
N VAL A 356 -46.24 32.38 -1.03
CA VAL A 356 -45.80 33.77 -1.20
C VAL A 356 -47.01 34.63 -1.55
N THR A 357 -47.45 35.50 -0.64
CA THR A 357 -48.44 36.55 -0.94
C THR A 357 -47.72 37.77 -1.51
N PHE A 358 -47.82 37.98 -2.82
CA PHE A 358 -47.36 39.18 -3.49
C PHE A 358 -48.27 40.36 -3.09
N ARG A 359 -47.70 41.38 -2.42
CA ARG A 359 -48.36 42.68 -2.25
C ARG A 359 -47.91 43.58 -3.40
N ALA A 360 -48.80 43.76 -4.37
CA ALA A 360 -48.60 44.65 -5.51
C ALA A 360 -48.52 46.11 -5.04
N LYS A 361 -47.30 46.67 -5.02
CA LYS A 361 -47.08 48.11 -5.04
C LYS A 361 -45.76 48.42 -5.73
N SER A 362 -45.78 48.38 -7.06
CA SER A 362 -44.96 49.21 -7.96
C SER A 362 -45.06 48.67 -9.39
N LEU A 363 -46.28 48.71 -9.93
CA LEU A 363 -46.50 48.69 -11.38
C LEU A 363 -46.66 50.16 -11.80
N GLN A 364 -45.54 50.81 -12.07
CA GLN A 364 -45.46 52.05 -12.84
C GLN A 364 -43.99 52.19 -13.22
N TYR A 365 -43.74 52.50 -14.50
CA TYR A 365 -42.44 52.40 -15.20
C TYR A 365 -42.12 51.00 -15.73
N LEU A 366 -42.83 50.59 -16.78
CA LEU A 366 -42.26 50.05 -18.02
C LEU A 366 -43.43 49.66 -18.94
N LYS A 367 -43.83 50.61 -19.79
CA LYS A 367 -44.70 50.36 -20.93
C LYS A 367 -43.89 50.75 -22.17
N ALA A 368 -43.90 49.85 -23.16
CA ALA A 368 -43.10 49.84 -24.39
C ALA A 368 -41.62 49.51 -24.11
N GLU A 369 -40.96 48.56 -24.77
CA GLU A 369 -41.00 48.31 -26.21
C GLU A 369 -40.44 46.89 -26.53
N THR A 370 -41.22 46.12 -27.28
CA THR A 370 -40.81 45.22 -28.38
C THR A 370 -39.93 43.98 -28.13
N LEU A 371 -40.62 42.83 -28.06
CA LEU A 371 -40.47 41.62 -28.90
C LEU A 371 -39.06 41.20 -29.39
N SER A 372 -38.66 39.99 -28.98
CA SER A 372 -38.47 38.80 -29.82
C SER A 372 -37.16 38.02 -29.60
N LEU A 373 -37.31 36.69 -29.70
CA LEU A 373 -36.31 35.64 -29.95
C LEU A 373 -35.51 35.11 -28.74
N LEU A 374 -35.91 33.93 -28.25
CA LEU A 374 -35.08 32.71 -28.17
C LEU A 374 -35.97 31.51 -27.71
N PRO A 375 -35.89 30.33 -28.34
CA PRO A 375 -36.84 29.23 -28.09
C PRO A 375 -36.45 28.39 -26.88
N THR A 376 -37.41 28.18 -25.98
CA THR A 376 -37.39 27.20 -24.89
C THR A 376 -37.33 25.77 -25.43
N LYS A 377 -36.28 25.02 -25.07
CA LYS A 377 -36.18 23.56 -25.32
C LYS A 377 -37.31 22.84 -24.59
N GLN A 378 -38.28 22.34 -25.34
CA GLN A 378 -39.34 21.45 -24.86
C GLN A 378 -38.76 20.07 -24.54
N PHE A 379 -39.02 19.59 -23.33
CA PHE A 379 -38.84 18.18 -22.96
C PHE A 379 -39.93 17.35 -23.66
N ALA A 380 -39.54 16.28 -24.36
CA ALA A 380 -40.45 15.43 -25.14
C ALA A 380 -41.49 14.73 -24.24
N LYS A 381 -42.74 14.64 -24.73
CA LYS A 381 -43.94 14.38 -23.94
C LYS A 381 -44.35 12.90 -23.84
N SER A 382 -43.61 11.92 -24.39
CA SER A 382 -44.03 10.51 -24.30
C SER A 382 -42.94 9.54 -23.77
N PRO A 383 -43.34 8.43 -23.10
CA PRO A 383 -42.41 7.40 -22.59
C PRO A 383 -41.70 6.60 -23.70
N VAL A 384 -42.26 6.54 -24.91
CA VAL A 384 -41.70 5.80 -26.06
C VAL A 384 -40.47 6.52 -26.63
N GLU A 385 -40.46 7.86 -26.63
CA GLU A 385 -39.31 8.67 -27.05
C GLU A 385 -38.12 8.60 -26.07
N ARG A 386 -38.32 8.07 -24.85
CA ARG A 386 -37.23 7.86 -23.88
C ARG A 386 -36.43 6.57 -24.13
N HIS A 387 -36.92 5.66 -24.97
CA HIS A 387 -36.36 4.33 -25.18
C HIS A 387 -35.41 4.19 -26.39
N LEU A 388 -35.03 5.29 -27.05
CA LEU A 388 -33.98 5.23 -28.08
C LEU A 388 -32.66 4.78 -27.44
N SER A 389 -32.04 3.76 -28.04
CA SER A 389 -30.87 3.12 -27.47
C SER A 389 -29.68 4.10 -27.45
N LEU A 390 -28.79 3.96 -26.46
CA LEU A 390 -27.61 4.82 -26.32
C LEU A 390 -26.76 4.92 -27.60
N GLN A 391 -26.83 3.91 -28.48
CA GLN A 391 -26.11 3.93 -29.76
C GLN A 391 -26.67 4.94 -30.77
N GLU A 392 -27.98 5.20 -30.78
CA GLU A 392 -28.60 6.16 -31.70
C GLU A 392 -28.30 7.60 -31.29
N ARG A 393 -28.29 7.88 -29.98
CA ARG A 393 -27.83 9.19 -29.45
C ARG A 393 -26.35 9.42 -29.73
N LYS A 394 -25.53 8.36 -29.66
CA LYS A 394 -24.10 8.45 -30.00
C LYS A 394 -23.90 8.76 -31.49
N ARG A 395 -24.67 8.14 -32.38
CA ARG A 395 -24.62 8.43 -33.83
C ARG A 395 -25.06 9.87 -34.16
N ALA A 396 -26.17 10.33 -33.58
CA ALA A 396 -26.64 11.70 -33.81
C ALA A 396 -25.63 12.78 -33.35
N LEU A 397 -24.88 12.52 -32.27
CA LEU A 397 -23.79 13.39 -31.82
C LEU A 397 -22.59 13.40 -32.79
N TYR A 398 -22.23 12.25 -33.37
CA TYR A 398 -21.17 12.18 -34.36
C TYR A 398 -21.52 12.89 -35.68
N ASP A 399 -22.78 12.81 -36.11
CA ASP A 399 -23.23 13.47 -37.34
C ASP A 399 -23.35 14.99 -37.17
N TYR A 400 -23.68 15.47 -35.95
CA TYR A 400 -23.65 16.89 -35.63
C TYR A 400 -22.22 17.46 -35.63
N ALA A 401 -21.24 16.71 -35.12
CA ALA A 401 -19.84 17.14 -35.09
C ALA A 401 -19.14 17.12 -36.47
N ARG A 402 -19.79 16.56 -37.50
CA ARG A 402 -19.31 16.54 -38.89
C ARG A 402 -19.85 17.68 -39.76
N ARG A 403 -20.85 18.41 -39.28
CA ARG A 403 -21.32 19.65 -39.89
C ARG A 403 -20.66 20.83 -39.20
#